data_AF-A0A7Y9TSC2-F1
#
_entry.id   AF-A0A7Y9TSC2-F1
#
_cell.length_a   1.000
_cell.length_b   1.000
_cell.length_c   1.000
_cell.angle_alpha   90.00
_cell.angle_beta   90.00
_cell.angle_gamma   90.00
#
_symmetry.space_group_name_H-M   'P 1'
#
loop_
_entity.id
_entity.type
_entity.pdbx_description
1 polymer ?
#
loop_
_entity_poly.entity_id
_entity_poly.type
_entity_poly.pdbx_seq_one_letter_code
_entity_poly.pdbx_strand_id
1 'polypeptide(L)'
;MKRLLSALEIAAYRTSLRCLALLLPLQDRAEWTKEWTSELWYVYQASVSPMWFAWQGHRTVIAFCLGAFHDARSLRQGTSQPTPSAVPYARSANHCLGVLALIVGLSVGFALVIPHVRTSFEPSPYRAPQTLVSIALDGYSETGLPTIPVEQYRSWRVRSQHLFSEFALYQLAHQRLHLSRGRTPTLTIVSVTPNLFSMLGVSAPQAAPRMVGQFPTLLLARSTWHTFFGEDPHVLGSVIMLGSQQVRITGVLNDNAWRLPSKADAWLVEPDDAASTLSAKSRAFVLARLSSASTLTLHGEHWKMPDPDPNEVTPTPPANFGGYECVAFSAVMRRPFNIFLFTLVLALLSLPATTSMPLGEYPSTSQSLSWRLRMRRWGFFYGKIALLLPIVFFSSLDLANFSSAIDPIHAQYIQIVASFCASLYALRWALRDQRARCPICLCQLTHPARIGEASRNFLAWNVTELICADGHGLLHVPETPTCWFATQRWLYLDASWSSLFVKSI
;
A
#
# COMPACT_ATOMS: atom_id res chain seq x y z
N MET A 1 -31.20 -32.50 16.65
CA MET A 1 -30.11 -31.50 16.48
C MET A 1 -30.28 -30.62 15.24
N LYS A 2 -30.34 -31.14 14.00
CA LYS A 2 -30.46 -30.32 12.76
C LYS A 2 -31.70 -29.41 12.66
N ARG A 3 -32.87 -29.86 13.14
CA ARG A 3 -34.09 -29.02 13.21
C ARG A 3 -34.02 -27.89 14.26
N LEU A 4 -33.21 -28.07 15.30
CA LEU A 4 -33.01 -27.05 16.35
C LEU A 4 -32.02 -25.96 15.89
N LEU A 5 -30.96 -26.34 15.18
CA LEU A 5 -29.99 -25.39 14.60
C LEU A 5 -30.63 -24.50 13.53
N SER A 6 -31.40 -25.09 12.61
CA SER A 6 -32.14 -24.32 11.59
C SER A 6 -33.22 -23.40 12.18
N ALA A 7 -33.85 -23.79 13.29
CA ALA A 7 -34.79 -22.92 14.00
C ALA A 7 -34.10 -21.72 14.66
N LEU A 8 -32.88 -21.90 15.20
CA LEU A 8 -32.08 -20.83 15.80
C LEU A 8 -31.56 -19.84 14.74
N GLU A 9 -31.18 -20.32 13.56
CA GLU A 9 -30.69 -19.47 12.46
C GLU A 9 -31.80 -18.59 11.87
N ILE A 10 -32.99 -19.15 11.60
CA ILE A 10 -34.15 -18.35 11.17
C ILE A 10 -34.54 -17.33 12.25
N ALA A 11 -34.43 -17.71 13.53
CA ALA A 11 -34.69 -16.79 14.63
C ALA A 11 -33.72 -15.60 14.64
N ALA A 12 -32.43 -15.81 14.35
CA ALA A 12 -31.44 -14.75 14.25
C ALA A 12 -31.71 -13.78 13.07
N TYR A 13 -32.19 -14.27 11.93
CA TYR A 13 -32.60 -13.41 10.82
C TYR A 13 -33.91 -12.64 11.12
N ARG A 14 -34.83 -13.24 11.89
CA ARG A 14 -36.04 -12.54 12.34
C ARG A 14 -35.75 -11.45 13.36
N THR A 15 -34.80 -11.67 14.28
CA THR A 15 -34.40 -10.64 15.24
C THR A 15 -33.71 -9.48 14.55
N SER A 16 -32.88 -9.72 13.53
CA SER A 16 -32.28 -8.64 12.75
C SER A 16 -33.33 -7.80 12.02
N LEU A 17 -34.34 -8.41 11.37
CA LEU A 17 -35.47 -7.66 10.77
C LEU A 17 -36.25 -6.84 11.81
N ARG A 18 -36.48 -7.37 13.02
CA ARG A 18 -37.13 -6.60 14.10
C ARG A 18 -36.30 -5.42 14.57
N CYS A 19 -34.98 -5.56 14.65
CA CYS A 19 -34.09 -4.44 14.94
C CYS A 19 -34.14 -3.39 13.84
N LEU A 20 -34.23 -3.80 12.58
CA LEU A 20 -34.37 -2.89 11.43
C LEU A 20 -35.71 -2.15 11.45
N ALA A 21 -36.79 -2.79 11.88
CA ALA A 21 -38.11 -2.16 12.00
C ALA A 21 -38.13 -0.98 12.99
N LEU A 22 -37.18 -0.92 13.95
CA LEU A 22 -37.04 0.22 14.86
C LEU A 22 -36.62 1.52 14.15
N LEU A 23 -36.07 1.44 12.94
CA LEU A 23 -35.71 2.59 12.12
C LEU A 23 -36.93 3.27 11.47
N LEU A 24 -38.08 2.59 11.42
CA LEU A 24 -39.31 3.07 10.78
C LEU A 24 -40.19 3.88 11.75
N PRO A 25 -41.07 4.77 11.25
CA PRO A 25 -42.14 5.40 12.04
C PRO A 25 -43.09 4.35 12.63
N LEU A 26 -43.68 4.61 13.80
CA LEU A 26 -44.50 3.64 14.55
C LEU A 26 -45.66 3.03 13.74
N GLN A 27 -46.19 3.77 12.77
CA GLN A 27 -47.35 3.38 11.97
C GLN A 27 -47.02 2.27 10.96
N ASP A 28 -45.82 2.29 10.38
CA ASP A 28 -45.43 1.37 9.29
C ASP A 28 -44.74 0.09 9.79
N ARG A 29 -44.30 0.08 11.06
CA ARG A 29 -43.49 -1.04 11.63
C ARG A 29 -44.20 -2.37 11.55
N ALA A 30 -45.50 -2.40 11.88
CA ALA A 30 -46.25 -3.63 12.00
C ALA A 30 -46.46 -4.31 10.64
N GLU A 31 -46.81 -3.53 9.63
CA GLU A 31 -47.03 -3.99 8.26
C GLU A 31 -45.70 -4.41 7.62
N TRP A 32 -44.68 -3.55 7.69
CA TRP A 32 -43.35 -3.82 7.16
C TRP A 32 -42.71 -5.08 7.77
N THR A 33 -42.80 -5.24 9.09
CA THR A 33 -42.25 -6.45 9.75
C THR A 33 -43.00 -7.70 9.30
N LYS A 34 -44.33 -7.62 9.11
CA LYS A 34 -45.13 -8.77 8.69
C LYS A 34 -44.78 -9.21 7.27
N GLU A 35 -44.64 -8.27 6.35
CA GLU A 35 -44.25 -8.51 4.96
C GLU A 35 -42.88 -9.19 4.86
N TRP A 36 -41.84 -8.53 5.39
CA TRP A 36 -40.47 -9.04 5.31
C TRP A 36 -40.25 -10.36 6.07
N THR A 37 -40.95 -10.59 7.19
CA THR A 37 -40.84 -11.87 7.92
C THR A 37 -41.51 -13.03 7.21
N SER A 38 -42.54 -12.76 6.39
CA SER A 38 -43.21 -13.77 5.56
C SER A 38 -42.36 -14.17 4.35
N GLU A 39 -41.73 -13.19 3.70
CA GLU A 39 -40.82 -13.43 2.58
C GLU A 39 -39.51 -14.10 3.04
N LEU A 40 -38.99 -13.74 4.22
CA LEU A 40 -37.79 -14.38 4.79
C LEU A 40 -37.96 -15.90 4.90
N TRP A 41 -39.14 -16.37 5.28
CA TRP A 41 -39.41 -17.81 5.37
C TRP A 41 -39.31 -18.49 4.00
N TYR A 42 -39.86 -17.84 2.96
CA TYR A 42 -39.81 -18.34 1.59
C TYR A 42 -38.38 -18.36 1.04
N VAL A 43 -37.64 -17.25 1.20
CA VAL A 43 -36.25 -17.11 0.75
C VAL A 43 -35.33 -18.10 1.47
N TYR A 44 -35.54 -18.29 2.78
CA TYR A 44 -34.76 -19.25 3.56
C TYR A 44 -34.98 -20.69 3.09
N GLN A 45 -36.24 -21.10 2.86
CA GLN A 45 -36.54 -22.44 2.35
C GLN A 45 -36.02 -22.67 0.93
N ALA A 46 -36.13 -21.68 0.05
CA ALA A 46 -35.65 -21.79 -1.33
C ALA A 46 -34.12 -21.80 -1.42
N SER A 47 -33.42 -21.11 -0.50
CA SER A 47 -31.97 -20.90 -0.58
C SER A 47 -31.14 -21.90 0.23
N VAL A 48 -31.67 -22.41 1.35
CA VAL A 48 -30.91 -23.27 2.27
C VAL A 48 -31.25 -24.74 2.01
N SER A 49 -30.53 -25.35 1.06
CA SER A 49 -30.64 -26.79 0.75
C SER A 49 -29.78 -27.65 1.70
N PRO A 50 -30.19 -28.90 2.05
CA PRO A 50 -29.48 -29.75 3.01
C PRO A 50 -28.10 -30.29 2.59
N MET A 51 -27.54 -29.91 1.43
CA MET A 51 -26.36 -30.56 0.85
C MET A 51 -25.28 -29.55 0.42
N TRP A 52 -24.03 -29.78 0.85
CA TRP A 52 -22.70 -29.25 0.45
C TRP A 52 -22.49 -27.73 0.18
N PHE A 53 -23.51 -26.92 -0.15
CA PHE A 53 -23.41 -25.47 -0.44
C PHE A 53 -24.17 -24.57 0.55
N ALA A 54 -24.21 -24.91 1.84
CA ALA A 54 -24.94 -24.13 2.86
C ALA A 54 -24.51 -22.64 2.89
N TRP A 55 -23.22 -22.35 2.70
CA TRP A 55 -22.68 -20.98 2.77
C TRP A 55 -23.25 -20.06 1.67
N GLN A 56 -23.60 -20.60 0.51
CA GLN A 56 -24.16 -19.81 -0.60
C GLN A 56 -25.63 -19.43 -0.35
N GLY A 57 -26.39 -20.32 0.28
CA GLY A 57 -27.75 -20.05 0.75
C GLY A 57 -27.80 -19.02 1.88
N HIS A 58 -26.83 -19.03 2.80
CA HIS A 58 -26.76 -17.96 3.81
C HIS A 58 -26.40 -16.60 3.20
N ARG A 59 -25.56 -16.55 2.15
CA ARG A 59 -25.25 -15.30 1.44
C ARG A 59 -26.48 -14.68 0.77
N THR A 60 -27.38 -15.48 0.20
CA THR A 60 -28.62 -14.97 -0.40
C THR A 60 -29.57 -14.45 0.68
N VAL A 61 -29.69 -15.13 1.82
CA VAL A 61 -30.49 -14.66 2.96
C VAL A 61 -29.90 -13.37 3.58
N ILE A 62 -28.57 -13.26 3.68
CA ILE A 62 -27.90 -12.03 4.14
C ILE A 62 -28.12 -10.89 3.14
N ALA A 63 -28.02 -11.15 1.84
CA ALA A 63 -28.30 -10.15 0.80
C ALA A 63 -29.77 -9.68 0.86
N PHE A 64 -30.70 -10.58 1.14
CA PHE A 64 -32.11 -10.26 1.38
C PHE A 64 -32.29 -9.34 2.60
N CYS A 65 -31.66 -9.66 3.75
CA CYS A 65 -31.68 -8.79 4.93
C CYS A 65 -31.03 -7.41 4.69
N LEU A 66 -29.99 -7.34 3.85
CA LEU A 66 -29.39 -6.06 3.43
C LEU A 66 -30.33 -5.25 2.52
N GLY A 67 -31.13 -5.93 1.69
CA GLY A 67 -32.23 -5.32 0.94
C GLY A 67 -33.27 -4.68 1.86
N ALA A 68 -33.67 -5.40 2.91
CA ALA A 68 -34.60 -4.89 3.93
C ALA A 68 -34.07 -3.62 4.63
N PHE A 69 -32.76 -3.53 4.90
CA PHE A 69 -32.16 -2.31 5.46
C PHE A 69 -32.27 -1.11 4.51
N HIS A 70 -32.06 -1.33 3.21
CA HIS A 70 -32.20 -0.27 2.20
C HIS A 70 -33.65 0.21 2.11
N ASP A 71 -34.60 -0.72 2.14
CA ASP A 71 -36.04 -0.45 2.10
C ASP A 71 -36.51 0.34 3.33
N ALA A 72 -36.16 -0.12 4.54
CA ALA A 72 -36.47 0.58 5.80
C ALA A 72 -35.89 2.00 5.83
N ARG A 73 -34.69 2.19 5.27
CA ARG A 73 -34.05 3.51 5.14
C ARG A 73 -34.78 4.40 4.13
N SER A 74 -35.26 3.84 3.02
CA SER A 74 -36.03 4.54 1.99
C SER A 74 -37.37 5.02 2.53
N LEU A 75 -38.13 4.16 3.22
CA LEU A 75 -39.40 4.51 3.87
C LEU A 75 -39.23 5.58 4.97
N ARG A 76 -38.17 5.48 5.77
CA ARG A 76 -37.81 6.53 6.74
C ARG A 76 -37.53 7.88 6.06
N GLN A 77 -36.91 7.87 4.89
CA GLN A 77 -36.63 9.09 4.12
C GLN A 77 -37.89 9.64 3.44
N GLY A 78 -38.82 8.77 3.02
CA GLY A 78 -40.08 9.14 2.36
C GLY A 78 -41.16 9.74 3.26
N THR A 79 -41.08 9.53 4.58
CA THR A 79 -42.00 10.15 5.57
C THR A 79 -41.66 11.60 5.91
N SER A 80 -40.47 12.08 5.52
CA SER A 80 -40.18 13.51 5.45
C SER A 80 -40.78 14.01 4.12
N GLN A 81 -41.65 15.03 4.17
CA GLN A 81 -42.33 15.56 2.98
C GLN A 81 -41.37 15.64 1.78
N PRO A 82 -41.75 15.09 0.61
CA PRO A 82 -40.88 15.10 -0.56
C PRO A 82 -40.69 16.54 -1.02
N THR A 83 -39.53 17.13 -0.74
CA THR A 83 -39.08 18.32 -1.45
C THR A 83 -38.84 17.92 -2.91
N PRO A 84 -39.55 18.49 -3.89
CA PRO A 84 -39.29 18.19 -5.28
C PRO A 84 -37.89 18.70 -5.63
N SER A 85 -37.14 17.92 -6.39
CA SER A 85 -35.83 18.27 -6.97
C SER A 85 -34.70 18.56 -5.98
N ALA A 86 -34.11 17.51 -5.42
CA ALA A 86 -32.67 17.50 -5.17
C ALA A 86 -32.12 16.11 -5.49
N VAL A 87 -31.33 16.01 -6.56
CA VAL A 87 -30.45 14.85 -6.75
C VAL A 87 -29.69 14.66 -5.44
N PRO A 88 -29.70 13.48 -4.80
CA PRO A 88 -29.01 13.31 -3.52
C PRO A 88 -27.57 13.78 -3.68
N TYR A 89 -27.13 14.75 -2.87
CA TYR A 89 -25.78 15.37 -2.92
C TYR A 89 -24.65 14.33 -3.04
N ALA A 90 -24.87 13.15 -2.46
CA ALA A 90 -24.05 11.96 -2.52
C ALA A 90 -23.72 11.43 -3.94
N ARG A 91 -24.49 11.83 -4.97
CA ARG A 91 -24.36 11.34 -6.36
C ARG A 91 -23.63 12.31 -7.29
N SER A 92 -23.29 13.50 -6.80
CA SER A 92 -22.58 14.54 -7.56
C SER A 92 -21.11 14.19 -7.81
N ALA A 93 -20.51 14.79 -8.85
CA ALA A 93 -19.08 14.67 -9.13
C ALA A 93 -18.21 15.21 -7.99
N ASN A 94 -18.59 16.35 -7.40
CA ASN A 94 -17.84 16.98 -6.32
C ASN A 94 -17.83 16.12 -5.05
N HIS A 95 -18.97 15.51 -4.70
CA HIS A 95 -19.02 14.56 -3.59
C HIS A 95 -18.11 13.35 -3.84
N CYS A 96 -18.13 12.79 -5.05
CA CYS A 96 -17.23 11.69 -5.42
C CYS A 96 -15.76 12.08 -5.26
N LEU A 97 -15.35 13.24 -5.76
CA LEU A 97 -13.98 13.74 -5.59
C LEU A 97 -13.65 14.02 -4.12
N GLY A 98 -14.58 14.57 -3.34
CA GLY A 98 -14.40 14.84 -1.92
C GLY A 98 -14.20 13.55 -1.10
N VAL A 99 -14.97 12.50 -1.40
CA VAL A 99 -14.77 11.18 -0.77
C VAL A 99 -13.42 10.58 -1.16
N LEU A 100 -13.02 10.66 -2.43
CA LEU A 100 -11.69 10.20 -2.85
C LEU A 100 -10.57 10.99 -2.17
N ALA A 101 -10.70 12.31 -2.06
CA ALA A 101 -9.74 13.16 -1.36
C ALA A 101 -9.65 12.81 0.13
N LEU A 102 -10.78 12.51 0.78
CA LEU A 102 -10.80 12.00 2.16
C LEU A 102 -10.04 10.68 2.27
N ILE A 103 -10.26 9.74 1.34
CA ILE A 103 -9.55 8.46 1.32
C ILE A 103 -8.05 8.66 1.09
N VAL A 104 -7.64 9.59 0.22
CA VAL A 104 -6.24 10.00 0.08
C VAL A 104 -5.70 10.45 1.43
N GLY A 105 -6.38 11.38 2.11
CA GLY A 105 -5.97 11.88 3.42
C GLY A 105 -5.83 10.78 4.47
N LEU A 106 -6.76 9.83 4.50
CA LEU A 106 -6.68 8.67 5.39
C LEU A 106 -5.49 7.76 5.04
N SER A 107 -5.29 7.42 3.76
CA SER A 107 -4.16 6.58 3.33
C SER A 107 -2.80 7.21 3.61
N VAL A 108 -2.66 8.53 3.39
CA VAL A 108 -1.45 9.27 3.75
C VAL A 108 -1.29 9.33 5.28
N GLY A 109 -2.38 9.51 6.02
CA GLY A 109 -2.36 9.48 7.48
C GLY A 109 -1.84 8.15 8.04
N PHE A 110 -2.28 7.02 7.48
CA PHE A 110 -1.76 5.69 7.83
C PHE A 110 -0.27 5.56 7.50
N ALA A 111 0.14 5.97 6.30
CA ALA A 111 1.55 5.96 5.87
C ALA A 111 2.48 6.78 6.80
N LEU A 112 1.99 7.86 7.39
CA LEU A 112 2.76 8.69 8.33
C LEU A 112 2.83 8.08 9.75
N VAL A 113 1.86 7.27 10.14
CA VAL A 113 1.83 6.60 11.46
C VAL A 113 2.67 5.33 11.45
N ILE A 114 2.72 4.59 10.34
CA ILE A 114 3.52 3.37 10.21
C ILE A 114 5.01 3.75 10.08
N PRO A 115 5.88 3.39 11.06
CA PRO A 115 7.27 3.86 11.07
C PRO A 115 8.08 3.48 9.84
N HIS A 116 7.89 2.26 9.32
CA HIS A 116 8.62 1.73 8.16
C HIS A 116 8.25 2.45 6.85
N VAL A 117 6.98 2.86 6.71
CA VAL A 117 6.51 3.59 5.53
C VAL A 117 6.99 5.03 5.62
N ARG A 118 6.85 5.66 6.79
CA ARG A 118 7.29 7.03 7.04
C ARG A 118 8.78 7.24 6.73
N THR A 119 9.65 6.33 7.16
CA THR A 119 11.11 6.45 6.92
C THR A 119 11.49 6.40 5.44
N SER A 120 10.63 5.83 4.58
CA SER A 120 10.82 5.79 3.12
C SER A 120 10.56 7.15 2.45
N PHE A 121 9.74 8.01 3.07
CA PHE A 121 9.41 9.34 2.55
C PHE A 121 10.27 10.46 3.14
N GLU A 122 10.89 10.23 4.30
CA GLU A 122 11.83 11.19 4.87
C GLU A 122 13.12 11.24 4.03
N PRO A 123 13.71 12.43 3.79
CA PRO A 123 14.99 12.56 3.11
C PRO A 123 16.02 11.59 3.69
N SER A 124 16.88 11.04 2.83
CA SER A 124 17.94 10.15 3.28
C SER A 124 18.79 10.87 4.33
N PRO A 125 19.08 10.25 5.49
CA PRO A 125 19.96 10.84 6.49
C PRO A 125 21.42 10.85 6.02
N TYR A 126 21.71 10.25 4.87
CA TYR A 126 23.06 10.02 4.39
C TYR A 126 23.53 11.06 3.38
N ARG A 127 24.81 11.43 3.48
CA ARG A 127 25.44 12.37 2.55
C ARG A 127 25.73 11.67 1.22
N ALA A 128 25.26 12.28 0.12
CA ALA A 128 25.46 11.81 -1.24
C ALA A 128 25.04 10.33 -1.45
N PRO A 129 23.75 9.99 -1.26
CA PRO A 129 23.26 8.62 -1.30
C PRO A 129 23.48 7.91 -2.65
N GLN A 130 23.63 8.67 -3.75
CA GLN A 130 24.00 8.10 -5.06
C GLN A 130 25.42 7.53 -5.12
N THR A 131 26.33 7.94 -4.23
CA THR A 131 27.71 7.42 -4.16
C THR A 131 27.85 6.28 -3.17
N LEU A 132 26.84 6.06 -2.32
CA LEU A 132 26.84 5.02 -1.29
C LEU A 132 26.21 3.76 -1.84
N VAL A 133 26.93 2.65 -1.68
CA VAL A 133 26.60 1.36 -2.27
C VAL A 133 26.63 0.29 -1.19
N SER A 134 25.62 -0.56 -1.17
CA SER A 134 25.62 -1.80 -0.39
C SER A 134 26.13 -2.95 -1.26
N ILE A 135 27.04 -3.76 -0.72
CA ILE A 135 27.59 -4.93 -1.40
C ILE A 135 27.06 -6.19 -0.72
N ALA A 136 26.46 -7.08 -1.51
CA ALA A 136 25.97 -8.38 -1.06
C ALA A 136 26.39 -9.49 -2.04
N LEU A 137 26.28 -10.75 -1.64
CA LEU A 137 26.34 -11.85 -2.62
C LEU A 137 25.18 -11.73 -3.62
N ASP A 138 25.42 -12.14 -4.86
CA ASP A 138 24.41 -12.18 -5.93
C ASP A 138 23.15 -12.91 -5.47
N GLY A 139 21.98 -12.26 -5.62
CA GLY A 139 20.69 -12.80 -5.21
C GLY A 139 20.34 -12.58 -3.73
N TYR A 140 21.23 -11.98 -2.93
CA TYR A 140 20.98 -11.70 -1.51
C TYR A 140 20.89 -10.20 -1.18
N SER A 141 21.09 -9.30 -2.15
CA SER A 141 21.04 -7.85 -1.91
C SER A 141 19.72 -7.37 -1.29
N GLU A 142 18.63 -8.11 -1.48
CA GLU A 142 17.29 -7.78 -1.02
C GLU A 142 16.87 -8.47 0.27
N THR A 143 17.62 -9.47 0.72
CA THR A 143 17.29 -10.26 1.92
C THR A 143 17.49 -9.47 3.22
N GLY A 144 18.29 -8.40 3.18
CA GLY A 144 18.70 -7.69 4.38
C GLY A 144 19.53 -8.57 5.33
N LEU A 145 20.19 -9.61 4.80
CA LEU A 145 21.05 -10.52 5.55
C LEU A 145 22.53 -10.18 5.32
N PRO A 146 23.38 -10.36 6.34
CA PRO A 146 24.83 -10.21 6.18
C PRO A 146 25.34 -11.39 5.34
N THR A 147 26.00 -11.08 4.22
CA THR A 147 26.38 -12.10 3.24
C THR A 147 27.89 -12.19 3.05
N ILE A 148 28.61 -11.08 3.22
CA ILE A 148 30.04 -10.97 2.93
C ILE A 148 30.87 -11.47 4.12
N PRO A 149 31.79 -12.44 3.92
CA PRO A 149 32.75 -12.84 4.95
C PRO A 149 33.66 -11.67 5.35
N VAL A 150 33.99 -11.55 6.64
CA VAL A 150 34.88 -10.48 7.14
C VAL A 150 36.26 -10.52 6.46
N GLU A 151 36.78 -11.71 6.13
CA GLU A 151 38.05 -11.84 5.41
C GLU A 151 38.03 -11.22 4.02
N GLN A 152 36.89 -11.29 3.31
CA GLN A 152 36.73 -10.65 2.00
C GLN A 152 36.71 -9.12 2.11
N TYR A 153 36.09 -8.59 3.16
CA TYR A 153 36.18 -7.15 3.45
C TYR A 153 37.64 -6.72 3.69
N ARG A 154 38.42 -7.52 4.45
CA ARG A 154 39.84 -7.22 4.71
C ARG A 154 40.66 -7.21 3.42
N SER A 155 40.43 -8.14 2.50
CA SER A 155 41.13 -8.18 1.22
C SER A 155 40.81 -6.95 0.36
N TRP A 156 39.53 -6.55 0.28
CA TRP A 156 39.11 -5.35 -0.46
C TRP A 156 39.66 -4.06 0.11
N ARG A 157 39.85 -4.00 1.44
CA ARG A 157 40.40 -2.81 2.09
C ARG A 157 41.89 -2.60 1.78
N VAL A 158 42.66 -3.69 1.72
CA VAL A 158 44.11 -3.63 1.44
C VAL A 158 44.39 -3.44 -0.04
N ARG A 159 43.54 -4.00 -0.91
CA ARG A 159 43.69 -3.90 -2.37
C ARG A 159 43.21 -2.54 -2.87
N SER A 160 44.02 -1.87 -3.69
CA SER A 160 43.58 -0.68 -4.41
C SER A 160 42.47 -1.04 -5.39
N GLN A 161 41.30 -0.42 -5.25
CA GLN A 161 40.18 -0.61 -6.18
C GLN A 161 39.91 0.70 -6.94
N HIS A 162 39.77 0.60 -8.26
CA HIS A 162 39.46 1.76 -9.10
C HIS A 162 38.00 2.23 -8.95
N LEU A 163 37.09 1.31 -8.58
CA LEU A 163 35.66 1.57 -8.50
C LEU A 163 35.23 2.24 -7.19
N PHE A 164 35.91 1.95 -6.09
CA PHE A 164 35.52 2.39 -4.75
C PHE A 164 36.63 3.20 -4.09
N SER A 165 36.27 4.28 -3.41
CA SER A 165 37.20 5.10 -2.65
C SER A 165 37.33 4.67 -1.20
N GLU A 166 36.24 4.14 -0.61
CA GLU A 166 36.17 3.78 0.80
C GLU A 166 35.28 2.54 1.00
N PHE A 167 35.62 1.71 1.97
CA PHE A 167 34.79 0.60 2.44
C PHE A 167 34.53 0.73 3.94
N ALA A 168 33.32 0.38 4.36
CA ALA A 168 32.96 0.29 5.77
C ALA A 168 32.20 -1.02 6.02
N LEU A 169 32.34 -1.56 7.22
CA LEU A 169 31.72 -2.82 7.62
C LEU A 169 30.87 -2.59 8.85
N TYR A 170 29.72 -3.27 8.88
CA TYR A 170 28.97 -3.43 10.11
C TYR A 170 28.44 -4.86 10.28
N GLN A 171 28.36 -5.30 11.52
CA GLN A 171 27.93 -6.64 11.88
C GLN A 171 27.00 -6.61 13.08
N LEU A 172 25.95 -7.43 13.02
CA LEU A 172 25.02 -7.58 14.14
C LEU A 172 25.58 -8.56 15.17
N ALA A 173 25.57 -8.16 16.44
CA ALA A 173 25.87 -9.00 17.58
C ALA A 173 24.83 -8.80 18.68
N HIS A 174 24.22 -9.89 19.16
CA HIS A 174 23.37 -9.82 20.35
C HIS A 174 24.23 -9.96 21.59
N GLN A 175 24.25 -8.95 22.44
CA GLN A 175 25.03 -8.96 23.68
C GLN A 175 24.19 -8.49 24.87
N ARG A 176 24.55 -8.96 26.06
CA ARG A 176 23.90 -8.55 27.30
C ARG A 176 24.64 -7.35 27.89
N LEU A 177 23.90 -6.31 28.25
CA LEU A 177 24.47 -5.12 28.88
C LEU A 177 24.25 -5.21 30.39
N HIS A 178 25.33 -5.18 31.17
CA HIS A 178 25.25 -5.22 32.63
C HIS A 178 25.14 -3.80 33.18
N LEU A 179 23.94 -3.43 33.67
CA LEU A 179 23.69 -2.14 34.30
C LEU A 179 23.99 -2.22 35.80
N SER A 180 24.50 -1.12 36.39
CA SER A 180 24.82 -1.02 37.82
C SER A 180 23.64 -1.24 38.78
N ARG A 181 22.39 -1.24 38.28
CA ARG A 181 21.15 -1.50 39.04
C ARG A 181 20.72 -2.98 39.02
N GLY A 182 21.60 -3.91 38.67
CA GLY A 182 21.30 -5.35 38.66
C GLY A 182 20.38 -5.83 37.52
N ARG A 183 20.02 -4.95 36.57
CA ARG A 183 19.28 -5.30 35.35
C ARG A 183 20.26 -5.65 34.23
N THR A 184 19.98 -6.73 33.51
CA THR A 184 20.83 -7.23 32.41
C THR A 184 20.04 -7.38 31.10
N PRO A 185 19.59 -6.26 30.50
CA PRO A 185 18.87 -6.34 29.23
C PRO A 185 19.76 -6.92 28.12
N THR A 186 19.17 -7.76 27.27
CA THR A 186 19.78 -8.16 26.00
C THR A 186 19.51 -7.05 24.99
N LEU A 187 20.58 -6.47 24.44
CA LEU A 187 20.51 -5.42 23.43
C LEU A 187 21.08 -5.92 22.11
N THR A 188 20.57 -5.35 21.02
CA THR A 188 21.12 -5.56 19.68
C THR A 188 22.24 -4.56 19.45
N ILE A 189 23.46 -5.06 19.42
CA ILE A 189 24.67 -4.24 19.28
C ILE A 189 25.20 -4.42 17.88
N VAL A 190 25.53 -3.31 17.25
CA VAL A 190 26.12 -3.33 15.92
C VAL A 190 27.59 -2.97 16.04
N SER A 191 28.47 -3.92 15.76
CA SER A 191 29.89 -3.65 15.60
C SER A 191 30.09 -2.92 14.28
N VAL A 192 30.79 -1.79 14.31
CA VAL A 192 31.00 -0.92 13.14
C VAL A 192 32.46 -0.52 13.02
N THR A 193 32.92 -0.31 11.79
CA THR A 193 34.23 0.26 11.53
C THR A 193 34.26 1.75 11.86
N PRO A 194 35.43 2.33 12.23
CA PRO A 194 35.52 3.73 12.67
C PRO A 194 35.08 4.74 11.61
N ASN A 195 35.27 4.40 10.34
CA ASN A 195 34.91 5.25 9.20
C ASN A 195 33.44 5.12 8.76
N LEU A 196 32.63 4.23 9.34
CA LEU A 196 31.25 4.01 8.88
C LEU A 196 30.41 5.29 9.01
N PHE A 197 30.45 5.95 10.17
CA PHE A 197 29.61 7.14 10.40
C PHE A 197 30.06 8.34 9.57
N SER A 198 31.37 8.53 9.37
CA SER A 198 31.89 9.57 8.47
C SER A 198 31.51 9.29 7.02
N MET A 199 31.52 8.02 6.60
CA MET A 199 31.09 7.61 5.28
C MET A 199 29.57 7.84 5.07
N LEU A 200 28.75 7.52 6.06
CA LEU A 200 27.32 7.82 6.01
C LEU A 200 27.03 9.33 6.10
N GLY A 201 27.99 10.14 6.56
CA GLY A 201 27.79 11.57 6.83
C GLY A 201 26.93 11.83 8.06
N VAL A 202 26.85 10.86 8.98
CA VAL A 202 26.13 10.97 10.24
C VAL A 202 27.07 11.58 11.28
N SER A 203 26.63 12.65 11.92
CA SER A 203 27.38 13.28 13.02
C SER A 203 27.40 12.35 14.25
N ALA A 204 28.45 11.55 14.35
CA ALA A 204 28.80 10.80 15.55
C ALA A 204 30.01 11.46 16.22
N PRO A 205 30.09 11.49 17.57
CA PRO A 205 31.33 11.88 18.23
C PRO A 205 32.46 10.97 17.75
N GLN A 206 33.52 11.57 17.22
CA GLN A 206 34.65 10.81 16.68
C GLN A 206 35.25 9.95 17.79
N ALA A 207 35.32 8.65 17.56
CA ALA A 207 36.12 7.77 18.40
C ALA A 207 37.58 8.24 18.30
N ALA A 208 38.17 8.65 19.42
CA ALA A 208 39.58 8.99 19.45
C ALA A 208 40.41 7.76 19.01
N PRO A 209 41.51 7.94 18.27
CA PRO A 209 42.39 6.83 17.90
C PRO A 209 42.84 6.11 19.17
N ARG A 210 42.69 4.79 19.17
CA ARG A 210 42.87 3.94 20.35
C ARG A 210 44.32 3.98 20.81
N MET A 211 44.60 4.77 21.84
CA MET A 211 45.85 4.64 22.58
C MET A 211 45.80 3.38 23.44
N VAL A 212 46.95 2.74 23.68
CA VAL A 212 47.07 1.58 24.57
C VAL A 212 46.47 1.94 25.93
N GLY A 213 45.48 1.17 26.39
CA GLY A 213 44.74 1.41 27.64
C GLY A 213 43.37 2.10 27.49
N GLN A 214 42.91 2.45 26.28
CA GLN A 214 41.57 2.99 26.07
C GLN A 214 40.51 1.89 25.82
N PHE A 215 39.35 2.05 26.46
CA PHE A 215 38.17 1.20 26.26
C PHE A 215 37.55 1.44 24.88
N PRO A 216 36.96 0.41 24.23
CA PRO A 216 36.17 0.55 23.02
C PRO A 216 35.05 1.59 23.18
N THR A 217 34.75 2.27 22.09
CA THR A 217 33.75 3.35 22.04
C THR A 217 32.38 2.75 21.77
N LEU A 218 31.43 3.00 22.67
CA LEU A 218 30.02 2.65 22.51
C LEU A 218 29.19 3.92 22.26
N LEU A 219 28.33 3.87 21.25
CA LEU A 219 27.31 4.88 20.97
C LEU A 219 25.95 4.27 21.24
N LEU A 220 25.07 5.00 21.94
CA LEU A 220 23.72 4.51 22.26
C LEU A 220 22.68 5.07 21.30
N ALA A 221 21.66 4.30 20.97
CA ALA A 221 20.46 4.86 20.36
C ALA A 221 19.73 5.73 21.38
N ARG A 222 19.07 6.81 20.92
CA ARG A 222 18.35 7.73 21.81
C ARG A 222 17.23 7.02 22.57
N SER A 223 16.52 6.12 21.91
CA SER A 223 15.55 5.23 22.56
C SER A 223 16.15 4.40 23.69
N THR A 224 17.32 3.80 23.50
CA THR A 224 18.05 3.03 24.52
C THR A 224 18.47 3.91 25.70
N TRP A 225 19.01 5.10 25.43
CA TRP A 225 19.42 6.05 26.46
C TRP A 225 18.23 6.52 27.31
N HIS A 226 17.10 6.84 26.67
CA HIS A 226 15.86 7.18 27.38
C HIS A 226 15.34 6.01 28.22
N THR A 227 15.19 4.81 27.65
CA THR A 227 14.56 3.66 28.32
C THR A 227 15.40 3.07 29.45
N PHE A 228 16.72 2.95 29.28
CA PHE A 228 17.57 2.26 30.26
C PHE A 228 18.32 3.20 31.19
N PHE A 229 18.58 4.43 30.76
CA PHE A 229 19.37 5.40 31.51
C PHE A 229 18.60 6.66 31.92
N GLY A 230 17.33 6.79 31.53
CA GLY A 230 16.46 7.90 31.96
C GLY A 230 16.93 9.27 31.47
N GLU A 231 17.59 9.32 30.31
CA GLU A 231 18.20 10.54 29.75
C GLU A 231 19.26 11.19 30.65
N ASP A 232 19.89 10.43 31.53
CA ASP A 232 20.95 10.93 32.41
C ASP A 232 22.18 11.38 31.58
N PRO A 233 22.57 12.67 31.60
CA PRO A 233 23.73 13.17 30.88
C PRO A 233 25.05 12.66 31.46
N HIS A 234 25.09 12.18 32.70
CA HIS A 234 26.31 11.65 33.35
C HIS A 234 26.71 10.27 32.83
N VAL A 235 25.91 9.68 31.95
CA VAL A 235 26.20 8.40 31.29
C VAL A 235 27.30 8.57 30.23
N LEU A 236 27.44 9.76 29.65
CA LEU A 236 28.51 10.05 28.70
C LEU A 236 29.88 10.03 29.41
N GLY A 237 30.81 9.24 28.89
CA GLY A 237 32.13 9.00 29.48
C GLY A 237 32.18 7.82 30.45
N SER A 238 31.02 7.30 30.88
CA SER A 238 30.95 6.15 31.81
C SER A 238 31.44 4.86 31.14
N VAL A 239 32.05 3.99 31.94
CA VAL A 239 32.51 2.66 31.51
C VAL A 239 31.52 1.63 32.02
N ILE A 240 31.02 0.80 31.10
CA ILE A 240 30.03 -0.24 31.38
C ILE A 240 30.53 -1.60 30.90
N MET A 241 30.00 -2.65 31.51
CA MET A 241 30.29 -4.04 31.12
C MET A 241 29.29 -4.50 30.05
N LEU A 242 29.84 -4.85 28.88
CA LEU A 242 29.13 -5.38 27.74
C LEU A 242 29.56 -6.83 27.52
N GLY A 243 28.72 -7.78 27.93
CA GLY A 243 29.14 -9.17 28.09
C GLY A 243 30.34 -9.28 29.04
N SER A 244 31.49 -9.71 28.53
CA SER A 244 32.76 -9.79 29.26
C SER A 244 33.71 -8.60 28.99
N GLN A 245 33.33 -7.63 28.16
CA GLN A 245 34.18 -6.53 27.71
C GLN A 245 33.77 -5.20 28.37
N GLN A 246 34.75 -4.44 28.87
CA GLN A 246 34.53 -3.07 29.34
C GLN A 246 34.52 -2.11 28.15
N VAL A 247 33.47 -1.29 28.01
CA VAL A 247 33.30 -0.31 26.94
C VAL A 247 32.92 1.05 27.51
N ARG A 248 33.32 2.14 26.83
CA ARG A 248 33.01 3.51 27.24
C ARG A 248 31.90 4.09 26.39
N ILE A 249 30.87 4.63 27.03
CA ILE A 249 29.81 5.36 26.33
C ILE A 249 30.35 6.74 25.95
N THR A 250 30.29 7.10 24.67
CA THR A 250 30.88 8.36 24.16
C THR A 250 29.86 9.30 23.55
N GLY A 251 28.68 8.79 23.17
CA GLY A 251 27.65 9.59 22.54
C GLY A 251 26.32 8.87 22.41
N VAL A 252 25.31 9.66 22.04
CA VAL A 252 23.97 9.20 21.74
C VAL A 252 23.65 9.60 20.30
N LEU A 253 23.16 8.65 19.51
CA LEU A 253 22.71 8.87 18.14
C LEU A 253 21.18 8.92 18.09
N ASN A 254 20.65 9.80 17.24
CA ASN A 254 19.21 9.84 16.98
C ASN A 254 18.77 8.55 16.31
N ASP A 255 17.60 8.01 16.70
CA ASP A 255 17.10 6.74 16.16
C ASP A 255 16.93 6.77 14.63
N ASN A 256 16.58 7.93 14.06
CA ASN A 256 16.41 8.11 12.61
C ASN A 256 17.73 8.17 11.81
N ALA A 257 18.88 8.28 12.48
CA ALA A 257 20.19 8.33 11.83
C ALA A 257 20.61 6.96 11.27
N TRP A 258 20.02 5.87 11.77
CA TRP A 258 20.29 4.51 11.33
C TRP A 258 19.10 3.94 10.55
N ARG A 259 19.21 3.94 9.22
CA ARG A 259 18.25 3.33 8.28
C ARG A 259 18.86 2.15 7.51
N LEU A 260 19.87 1.50 8.08
CA LEU A 260 20.47 0.29 7.52
C LEU A 260 19.68 -0.95 7.95
N PRO A 261 19.82 -2.08 7.22
CA PRO A 261 19.29 -3.37 7.64
C PRO A 261 19.62 -3.66 9.10
N SER A 262 18.60 -4.16 9.81
CA SER A 262 18.60 -4.47 11.25
C SER A 262 18.56 -3.26 12.19
N LYS A 263 17.64 -3.33 13.15
CA LYS A 263 17.52 -2.34 14.23
C LYS A 263 18.72 -2.44 15.18
N ALA A 264 19.32 -1.30 15.51
CA ALA A 264 20.44 -1.20 16.44
C ALA A 264 20.00 -0.49 17.72
N ASP A 265 20.30 -1.07 18.88
CA ASP A 265 20.09 -0.43 20.19
C ASP A 265 21.36 0.33 20.63
N ALA A 266 22.52 -0.12 20.17
CA ALA A 266 23.82 0.53 20.37
C ALA A 266 24.80 0.17 19.25
N TRP A 267 25.82 1.01 19.04
CA TRP A 267 26.91 0.78 18.08
C TRP A 267 28.24 0.70 18.81
N LEU A 268 28.97 -0.39 18.62
CA LEU A 268 30.31 -0.60 19.12
C LEU A 268 31.31 -0.25 18.02
N VAL A 269 32.07 0.82 18.21
CA VAL A 269 33.12 1.20 17.25
C VAL A 269 34.34 0.34 17.55
N GLU A 270 34.58 -0.63 16.68
CA GLU A 270 35.76 -1.47 16.74
C GLU A 270 36.89 -0.81 15.96
N PRO A 271 38.10 -0.68 16.53
CA PRO A 271 39.24 -0.19 15.77
C PRO A 271 39.58 -1.15 14.63
N ASP A 272 40.27 -0.62 13.63
CA ASP A 272 40.59 -1.35 12.41
C ASP A 272 41.34 -2.66 12.64
N ASP A 273 42.20 -2.70 13.67
CA ASP A 273 42.90 -3.92 14.08
C ASP A 273 42.01 -4.88 14.87
N ALA A 274 40.95 -4.43 15.55
CA ALA A 274 40.01 -5.32 16.24
C ALA A 274 39.09 -6.05 15.27
N ALA A 275 38.91 -5.55 14.05
CA ALA A 275 38.31 -6.35 12.99
C ALA A 275 39.08 -7.65 12.75
N SER A 276 40.37 -7.78 13.18
CA SER A 276 41.15 -9.03 13.18
C SER A 276 40.71 -10.06 14.24
N THR A 277 40.07 -9.61 15.34
CA THR A 277 39.56 -10.48 16.40
C THR A 277 38.21 -11.13 16.06
N LEU A 278 37.48 -10.56 15.10
CA LEU A 278 36.29 -11.17 14.53
C LEU A 278 36.68 -12.41 13.70
N SER A 279 35.88 -13.47 13.80
CA SER A 279 36.08 -14.70 13.03
C SER A 279 36.07 -14.39 11.54
N ALA A 280 37.11 -14.83 10.82
CA ALA A 280 37.29 -14.62 9.38
C ALA A 280 36.06 -15.08 8.56
N LYS A 281 35.40 -16.15 9.02
CA LYS A 281 34.22 -16.76 8.40
C LYS A 281 32.89 -16.09 8.78
N SER A 282 32.89 -15.19 9.76
CA SER A 282 31.67 -14.49 10.16
C SER A 282 31.21 -13.57 9.03
N ARG A 283 29.89 -13.47 8.85
CA ARG A 283 29.29 -12.65 7.79
C ARG A 283 28.92 -11.28 8.32
N ALA A 284 29.15 -10.26 7.50
CA ALA A 284 28.86 -8.88 7.80
C ALA A 284 28.19 -8.19 6.59
N PHE A 285 27.67 -7.00 6.84
CA PHE A 285 27.25 -6.09 5.80
C PHE A 285 28.42 -5.19 5.43
N VAL A 286 28.62 -5.01 4.12
CA VAL A 286 29.70 -4.15 3.60
C VAL A 286 29.07 -3.02 2.82
N LEU A 287 29.46 -1.81 3.18
CA LEU A 287 29.14 -0.59 2.44
C LEU A 287 30.40 -0.11 1.73
N ALA A 288 30.23 0.47 0.55
CA ALA A 288 31.30 1.11 -0.19
C ALA A 288 30.88 2.48 -0.70
N ARG A 289 31.85 3.38 -0.84
CA ARG A 289 31.68 4.65 -1.55
C ARG A 289 32.28 4.55 -2.94
N LEU A 290 31.51 4.91 -3.96
CA LEU A 290 32.00 5.03 -5.33
C LEU A 290 33.03 6.14 -5.46
N SER A 291 34.08 5.88 -6.23
CA SER A 291 35.02 6.91 -6.65
C SER A 291 34.33 7.92 -7.58
N SER A 292 34.82 9.17 -7.61
CA SER A 292 34.24 10.20 -8.48
C SER A 292 34.32 9.81 -9.97
N ALA A 293 35.36 9.06 -10.36
CA ALA A 293 35.51 8.55 -11.71
C ALA A 293 34.49 7.44 -12.04
N SER A 294 34.23 6.51 -11.11
CA SER A 294 33.29 5.41 -11.33
C SER A 294 31.83 5.87 -11.31
N THR A 295 31.52 6.95 -10.58
CA THR A 295 30.19 7.57 -10.57
C THR A 295 29.78 8.07 -11.96
N LEU A 296 30.74 8.42 -12.82
CA LEU A 296 30.50 8.87 -14.20
C LEU A 296 30.38 7.70 -15.19
N THR A 297 31.05 6.58 -14.93
CA THR A 297 31.11 5.45 -15.87
C THR A 297 30.06 4.37 -15.58
N LEU A 298 29.71 4.15 -14.31
CA LEU A 298 28.66 3.22 -13.92
C LEU A 298 27.29 3.88 -14.14
N HIS A 299 26.65 3.52 -15.25
CA HIS A 299 25.28 3.91 -15.55
C HIS A 299 24.32 2.87 -14.97
N GLY A 300 23.69 3.19 -13.83
CA GLY A 300 22.70 2.33 -13.20
C GLY A 300 22.79 2.34 -11.69
N GLU A 301 21.68 2.05 -11.00
CA GLU A 301 21.64 1.98 -9.54
C GLU A 301 21.91 0.56 -9.01
N HIS A 302 22.12 -0.39 -9.92
CA HIS A 302 22.35 -1.81 -9.67
C HIS A 302 23.37 -2.33 -10.67
N TRP A 303 24.42 -2.99 -10.18
CA TRP A 303 25.39 -3.67 -11.04
C TRP A 303 26.00 -4.86 -10.33
N LYS A 304 26.49 -5.82 -11.12
CA LYS A 304 27.20 -6.99 -10.62
C LYS A 304 28.70 -6.71 -10.66
N MET A 305 29.36 -6.92 -9.53
CA MET A 305 30.80 -6.95 -9.41
C MET A 305 31.25 -8.42 -9.53
N PRO A 306 32.00 -8.78 -10.59
CA PRO A 306 32.52 -10.13 -10.73
C PRO A 306 33.51 -10.45 -9.60
N ASP A 307 33.59 -11.72 -9.23
CA ASP A 307 34.56 -12.19 -8.25
C ASP A 307 35.99 -11.98 -8.80
N PRO A 308 36.89 -11.28 -8.07
CA PRO A 308 38.26 -11.16 -8.52
C PRO A 308 38.99 -12.52 -8.45
N ASP A 309 39.19 -13.11 -9.63
CA ASP A 309 40.11 -14.22 -9.98
C ASP A 309 39.82 -15.60 -9.34
N PRO A 310 39.43 -16.63 -10.13
CA PRO A 310 39.17 -17.99 -9.62
C PRO A 310 40.40 -18.73 -9.07
N ASN A 311 41.62 -18.19 -9.24
CA ASN A 311 42.86 -18.79 -8.74
C ASN A 311 43.29 -18.27 -7.36
N GLU A 312 42.56 -17.31 -6.79
CA GLU A 312 42.90 -16.70 -5.52
C GLU A 312 42.27 -17.48 -4.34
N VAL A 313 43.08 -17.82 -3.33
CA VAL A 313 42.67 -18.54 -2.11
C VAL A 313 41.88 -17.61 -1.17
N THR A 314 40.88 -16.94 -1.70
CA THR A 314 39.80 -16.32 -0.92
C THR A 314 38.75 -17.39 -0.61
N PRO A 315 37.92 -17.22 0.42
CA PRO A 315 36.74 -18.06 0.61
C PRO A 315 35.84 -17.90 -0.62
N THR A 316 36.01 -18.79 -1.60
CA THR A 316 35.16 -18.80 -2.79
C THR A 316 33.70 -18.77 -2.33
N PRO A 317 32.87 -17.84 -2.82
CA PRO A 317 31.44 -17.97 -2.61
C PRO A 317 31.02 -19.37 -3.07
N PRO A 318 30.01 -20.01 -2.44
CA PRO A 318 29.57 -21.34 -2.86
C PRO A 318 29.40 -21.35 -4.39
N ALA A 319 29.87 -22.42 -5.06
CA ALA A 319 30.03 -22.50 -6.53
C ALA A 319 28.78 -22.16 -7.39
N ASN A 320 27.64 -21.86 -6.77
CA ASN A 320 26.40 -21.45 -7.39
C ASN A 320 26.19 -19.92 -7.46
N PHE A 321 27.08 -19.08 -6.92
CA PHE A 321 26.90 -17.62 -6.90
C PHE A 321 27.80 -16.92 -7.93
N GLY A 322 27.20 -16.15 -8.84
CA GLY A 322 27.87 -15.49 -9.97
C GLY A 322 28.68 -14.22 -9.65
N GLY A 323 28.99 -13.96 -8.37
CA GLY A 323 29.74 -12.79 -7.91
C GLY A 323 29.00 -11.99 -6.83
N TYR A 324 29.26 -10.68 -6.80
CA TYR A 324 28.69 -9.74 -5.85
C TYR A 324 27.73 -8.77 -6.53
N GLU A 325 26.71 -8.36 -5.81
CA GLU A 325 25.70 -7.42 -6.25
C GLU A 325 25.89 -6.10 -5.49
N CYS A 326 26.01 -5.02 -6.24
CA CYS A 326 26.22 -3.67 -5.74
C CYS A 326 24.95 -2.85 -5.98
N VAL A 327 24.34 -2.34 -4.92
CA VAL A 327 23.11 -1.56 -4.99
C VAL A 327 23.30 -0.19 -4.38
N ALA A 328 23.03 0.86 -5.15
CA ALA A 328 23.07 2.23 -4.65
C ALA A 328 21.90 2.50 -3.68
N PHE A 329 22.14 3.31 -2.64
CA PHE A 329 21.09 3.66 -1.67
C PHE A 329 19.94 4.45 -2.31
N SER A 330 20.22 5.22 -3.37
CA SER A 330 19.17 5.89 -4.16
C SER A 330 18.19 4.91 -4.81
N ALA A 331 18.65 3.73 -5.23
CA ALA A 331 17.78 2.70 -5.78
C ALA A 331 16.78 2.21 -4.73
N VAL A 332 17.29 1.89 -3.53
CA VAL A 332 16.49 1.33 -2.44
C VAL A 332 15.33 2.27 -2.09
N MET A 333 15.56 3.58 -2.09
CA MET A 333 14.53 4.59 -1.79
C MET A 333 13.48 4.73 -2.91
N ARG A 334 13.87 4.54 -4.19
CA ARG A 334 12.95 4.63 -5.34
C ARG A 334 12.20 3.33 -5.62
N ARG A 335 12.65 2.19 -5.09
CA ARG A 335 12.05 0.87 -5.32
C ARG A 335 10.53 0.83 -5.15
N PRO A 336 9.92 1.32 -4.06
CA PRO A 336 8.48 1.19 -3.88
C PRO A 336 7.70 1.96 -4.95
N PHE A 337 8.22 3.11 -5.39
CA PHE A 337 7.64 3.87 -6.50
C PHE A 337 7.82 3.15 -7.84
N ASN A 338 8.99 2.57 -8.11
CA ASN A 338 9.26 1.82 -9.33
C ASN A 338 8.36 0.56 -9.44
N ILE A 339 8.16 -0.15 -8.32
CA ILE A 339 7.24 -1.29 -8.24
C ILE A 339 5.82 -0.84 -8.61
N PHE A 340 5.34 0.24 -8.03
CA PHE A 340 4.02 0.79 -8.34
C PHE A 340 3.89 1.22 -9.81
N LEU A 341 4.90 1.90 -10.37
CA LEU A 341 4.88 2.31 -11.77
C LEU A 341 4.84 1.08 -12.70
N PHE A 342 5.65 0.06 -12.40
CA PHE A 342 5.67 -1.19 -13.15
C PHE A 342 4.31 -1.89 -13.11
N THR A 343 3.70 -2.03 -11.92
CA THR A 343 2.39 -2.68 -11.79
C THR A 343 1.26 -1.85 -12.38
N LEU A 344 1.36 -0.52 -12.36
CA LEU A 344 0.43 0.37 -13.05
C LEU A 344 0.48 0.17 -14.56
N VAL A 345 1.67 0.04 -15.15
CA VAL A 345 1.84 -0.27 -16.59
C VAL A 345 1.22 -1.63 -16.90
N LEU A 346 1.48 -2.67 -16.09
CA LEU A 346 0.85 -3.98 -16.25
C LEU A 346 -0.68 -3.91 -16.13
N ALA A 347 -1.21 -3.10 -15.21
CA ALA A 347 -2.64 -2.89 -15.05
C ALA A 347 -3.24 -2.20 -16.29
N LEU A 348 -2.55 -1.22 -16.88
CA LEU A 348 -2.97 -0.56 -18.12
C LEU A 348 -2.94 -1.52 -19.32
N LEU A 349 -1.94 -2.39 -19.43
CA LEU A 349 -1.85 -3.41 -20.48
C LEU A 349 -2.94 -4.49 -20.35
N SER A 350 -3.33 -4.84 -19.13
CA SER A 350 -4.39 -5.82 -18.86
C SER A 350 -5.81 -5.23 -18.88
N LEU A 351 -5.94 -3.89 -18.87
CA LEU A 351 -7.24 -3.22 -18.84
C LEU A 351 -8.15 -3.54 -20.03
N PRO A 352 -7.67 -3.55 -21.30
CA PRO A 352 -8.50 -3.87 -22.46
C PRO A 352 -9.03 -5.31 -22.46
N ALA A 353 -8.27 -6.24 -21.86
CA ALA A 353 -8.67 -7.64 -21.76
C ALA A 353 -9.77 -7.87 -20.71
N THR A 354 -9.87 -6.99 -19.71
CA THR A 354 -10.79 -7.16 -18.55
C THR A 354 -11.98 -6.22 -18.56
N THR A 355 -11.92 -5.16 -19.35
CA THR A 355 -12.99 -4.19 -19.56
C THR A 355 -12.99 -3.68 -20.98
N SER A 356 -14.19 -3.55 -21.56
CA SER A 356 -14.35 -2.77 -22.78
C SER A 356 -13.76 -1.38 -22.56
N MET A 357 -13.03 -0.84 -23.53
CA MET A 357 -12.49 0.52 -23.49
C MET A 357 -13.47 1.63 -23.95
N PRO A 358 -14.43 1.40 -24.87
CA PRO A 358 -15.31 2.49 -25.29
C PRO A 358 -16.16 3.00 -24.12
N LEU A 359 -16.23 4.33 -23.95
CA LEU A 359 -17.07 4.98 -22.95
C LEU A 359 -18.56 4.99 -23.34
N GLY A 360 -18.90 4.51 -24.54
CA GLY A 360 -20.23 4.55 -25.12
C GLY A 360 -20.32 5.53 -26.28
N GLU A 361 -21.41 5.41 -27.04
CA GLU A 361 -21.74 6.31 -28.14
C GLU A 361 -22.44 7.55 -27.58
N TYR A 362 -21.87 8.73 -27.87
CA TYR A 362 -22.45 10.03 -27.54
C TYR A 362 -22.68 10.78 -28.85
N PRO A 363 -23.81 10.53 -29.55
CA PRO A 363 -24.08 11.15 -30.83
C PRO A 363 -24.05 12.67 -30.73
N SER A 364 -23.38 13.33 -31.68
CA SER A 364 -23.41 14.77 -31.81
C SER A 364 -24.74 15.18 -32.45
N THR A 365 -25.72 15.58 -31.64
CA THR A 365 -26.92 16.26 -32.12
C THR A 365 -26.57 17.70 -32.56
N SER A 366 -27.48 18.35 -33.29
CA SER A 366 -27.36 19.76 -33.75
C SER A 366 -27.17 20.76 -32.59
N GLN A 367 -27.44 20.34 -31.35
CA GLN A 367 -27.03 20.99 -30.11
C GLN A 367 -25.80 20.27 -29.51
N SER A 368 -24.66 20.31 -30.21
CA SER A 368 -23.45 19.66 -29.73
C SER A 368 -23.13 20.10 -28.29
N LEU A 369 -22.79 19.16 -27.38
CA LEU A 369 -22.32 19.55 -26.04
C LEU A 369 -21.22 20.60 -26.22
N SER A 370 -21.46 21.76 -25.60
CA SER A 370 -20.50 22.86 -25.61
C SER A 370 -19.13 22.32 -25.20
N TRP A 371 -18.08 22.81 -25.84
CA TRP A 371 -16.69 22.42 -25.56
C TRP A 371 -16.39 22.42 -24.05
N ARG A 372 -16.97 23.39 -23.31
CA ARG A 372 -16.88 23.50 -21.85
C ARG A 372 -17.37 22.26 -21.11
N LEU A 373 -18.50 21.67 -21.52
CA LEU A 373 -19.04 20.48 -20.87
C LEU A 373 -18.19 19.23 -21.16
N ARG A 374 -17.63 19.10 -22.37
CA ARG A 374 -16.67 18.03 -22.69
C ARG A 374 -15.42 18.14 -21.83
N MET A 375 -14.86 19.35 -21.72
CA MET A 375 -13.70 19.62 -20.86
C MET A 375 -14.00 19.33 -19.39
N ARG A 376 -15.20 19.69 -18.89
CA ARG A 376 -15.63 19.35 -17.53
C ARG A 376 -15.70 17.84 -17.30
N ARG A 377 -16.23 17.08 -18.26
CA ARG A 377 -16.31 15.61 -18.18
C ARG A 377 -14.92 14.97 -18.13
N TRP A 378 -14.03 15.36 -19.03
CA TRP A 378 -12.65 14.87 -19.05
C TRP A 378 -11.87 15.31 -17.82
N GLY A 379 -12.03 16.56 -17.37
CA GLY A 379 -11.43 17.07 -16.14
C GLY A 379 -11.85 16.27 -14.91
N PHE A 380 -13.13 15.91 -14.78
CA PHE A 380 -13.60 15.03 -13.72
C PHE A 380 -12.99 13.62 -13.81
N PHE A 381 -12.88 13.05 -15.01
CA PHE A 381 -12.24 11.76 -15.20
C PHE A 381 -10.76 11.79 -14.81
N TYR A 382 -9.99 12.76 -15.30
CA TYR A 382 -8.57 12.91 -14.95
C TYR A 382 -8.39 13.21 -13.46
N GLY A 383 -9.23 14.05 -12.86
CA GLY A 383 -9.20 14.32 -11.41
C GLY A 383 -9.43 13.07 -10.58
N LYS A 384 -10.35 12.19 -11.02
CA LYS A 384 -10.57 10.89 -10.37
C LYS A 384 -9.34 9.98 -10.47
N ILE A 385 -8.73 9.85 -11.65
CA ILE A 385 -7.50 9.07 -11.82
C ILE A 385 -6.38 9.64 -10.96
N ALA A 386 -6.20 10.96 -10.94
CA ALA A 386 -5.20 11.65 -10.13
C ALA A 386 -5.35 11.41 -8.62
N LEU A 387 -6.58 11.21 -8.13
CA LEU A 387 -6.84 10.84 -6.73
C LEU A 387 -6.70 9.33 -6.47
N LEU A 388 -7.07 8.47 -7.44
CA LEU A 388 -6.96 7.02 -7.28
C LEU A 388 -5.51 6.53 -7.24
N LEU A 389 -4.61 7.12 -8.05
CA LEU A 389 -3.20 6.73 -8.09
C LEU A 389 -2.51 6.82 -6.71
N PRO A 390 -2.56 7.95 -5.97
CA PRO A 390 -1.98 8.02 -4.64
C PRO A 390 -2.70 7.09 -3.65
N ILE A 391 -4.03 6.91 -3.73
CA ILE A 391 -4.74 5.95 -2.86
C ILE A 391 -4.15 4.54 -3.04
N VAL A 392 -4.01 4.09 -4.29
CA VAL A 392 -3.48 2.75 -4.58
C VAL A 392 -2.02 2.63 -4.14
N PHE A 393 -1.21 3.66 -4.40
CA PHE A 393 0.18 3.68 -4.00
C PHE A 393 0.34 3.55 -2.48
N PHE A 394 -0.24 4.46 -1.69
CA PHE A 394 -0.11 4.45 -0.23
C PHE A 394 -0.75 3.21 0.39
N SER A 395 -1.96 2.82 -0.03
CA SER A 395 -2.60 1.61 0.54
C SER A 395 -1.82 0.33 0.24
N SER A 396 -1.16 0.21 -0.92
CA SER A 396 -0.30 -0.94 -1.23
C SER A 396 0.98 -0.96 -0.39
N LEU A 397 1.55 0.21 -0.08
CA LEU A 397 2.72 0.34 0.79
C LEU A 397 2.39 0.03 2.24
N ASP A 398 1.28 0.57 2.72
CA ASP A 398 0.79 0.35 4.08
C ASP A 398 0.52 -1.14 4.30
N LEU A 399 -0.09 -1.83 3.32
CA LEU A 399 -0.32 -3.26 3.39
C LEU A 399 0.99 -4.07 3.40
N ALA A 400 1.96 -3.69 2.55
CA ALA A 400 3.26 -4.36 2.47
C ALA A 400 4.09 -4.22 3.74
N ASN A 401 3.99 -3.09 4.44
CA ASN A 401 4.82 -2.74 5.59
C ASN A 401 4.01 -2.63 6.90
N PHE A 402 2.82 -3.24 6.94
CA PHE A 402 1.93 -3.16 8.11
C PHE A 402 2.57 -3.76 9.38
N SER A 403 3.45 -4.75 9.21
CA SER A 403 4.12 -5.45 10.30
C SER A 403 5.63 -5.47 10.11
N SER A 404 6.37 -5.24 11.21
CA SER A 404 7.84 -5.36 11.25
C SER A 404 8.34 -6.81 11.17
N ALA A 405 7.44 -7.80 11.20
CA ALA A 405 7.77 -9.21 11.07
C ALA A 405 7.83 -9.68 9.60
N ILE A 406 7.43 -8.83 8.65
CA ILE A 406 7.45 -9.16 7.22
C ILE A 406 8.84 -8.85 6.68
N ASP A 407 9.50 -9.86 6.11
CA ASP A 407 10.80 -9.66 5.48
C ASP A 407 10.70 -8.72 4.27
N PRO A 408 11.75 -7.96 3.93
CA PRO A 408 11.74 -7.01 2.82
C PRO A 408 11.32 -7.64 1.48
N ILE A 409 11.71 -8.89 1.22
CA ILE A 409 11.35 -9.62 0.00
C ILE A 409 9.84 -9.87 -0.05
N HIS A 410 9.26 -10.37 1.04
CA HIS A 410 7.82 -10.63 1.13
C HIS A 410 7.02 -9.33 1.01
N ALA A 411 7.49 -8.24 1.63
CA ALA A 411 6.88 -6.92 1.49
C ALA A 411 6.82 -6.46 0.02
N GLN A 412 7.90 -6.66 -0.75
CA GLN A 412 7.91 -6.34 -2.18
C GLN A 412 6.88 -7.15 -2.96
N TYR A 413 6.79 -8.47 -2.76
CA TYR A 413 5.78 -9.31 -3.42
C TYR A 413 4.36 -8.90 -3.05
N ILE A 414 4.10 -8.60 -1.78
CA ILE A 414 2.81 -8.09 -1.31
C ILE A 414 2.47 -6.78 -2.03
N GLN A 415 3.43 -5.85 -2.12
CA GLN A 415 3.23 -4.58 -2.82
C GLN A 415 2.94 -4.79 -4.30
N ILE A 416 3.68 -5.67 -5.00
CA ILE A 416 3.46 -5.99 -6.42
C ILE A 416 2.02 -6.48 -6.62
N VAL A 417 1.60 -7.50 -5.87
CA VAL A 417 0.27 -8.09 -6.04
C VAL A 417 -0.83 -7.10 -5.66
N ALA A 418 -0.69 -6.40 -4.54
CA ALA A 418 -1.68 -5.45 -4.06
C ALA A 418 -1.82 -4.25 -5.01
N SER A 419 -0.71 -3.64 -5.42
CA SER A 419 -0.71 -2.48 -6.33
C SER A 419 -1.26 -2.83 -7.72
N PHE A 420 -0.93 -4.00 -8.27
CA PHE A 420 -1.49 -4.46 -9.54
C PHE A 420 -3.01 -4.64 -9.45
N CYS A 421 -3.48 -5.44 -8.47
CA CYS A 421 -4.91 -5.72 -8.28
C CYS A 421 -5.71 -4.44 -8.01
N ALA A 422 -5.20 -3.57 -7.14
CA ALA A 422 -5.86 -2.33 -6.79
C ALA A 422 -5.85 -1.32 -7.94
N SER A 423 -4.75 -1.21 -8.71
CA SER A 423 -4.70 -0.35 -9.91
C SER A 423 -5.70 -0.81 -10.96
N LEU A 424 -5.73 -2.12 -11.26
CA LEU A 424 -6.67 -2.68 -12.21
C LEU A 424 -8.12 -2.45 -11.76
N TYR A 425 -8.43 -2.72 -10.48
CA TYR A 425 -9.75 -2.45 -9.93
C TYR A 425 -10.12 -0.97 -10.02
N ALA A 426 -9.23 -0.06 -9.63
CA ALA A 426 -9.44 1.39 -9.63
C ALA A 426 -9.70 1.92 -11.05
N LEU A 427 -8.92 1.49 -12.04
CA LEU A 427 -9.10 1.86 -13.45
C LEU A 427 -10.44 1.35 -14.00
N ARG A 428 -10.78 0.07 -13.73
CA ARG A 428 -12.05 -0.52 -14.14
C ARG A 428 -13.23 0.21 -13.50
N TRP A 429 -13.13 0.53 -12.22
CA TRP A 429 -14.13 1.31 -11.49
C TRP A 429 -14.26 2.71 -12.09
N ALA A 430 -13.15 3.41 -12.35
CA ALA A 430 -13.16 4.75 -12.91
C ALA A 430 -13.87 4.80 -14.28
N LEU A 431 -13.62 3.82 -15.15
CA LEU A 431 -14.30 3.68 -16.44
C LEU A 431 -15.80 3.37 -16.27
N ARG A 432 -16.15 2.37 -15.44
CA ARG A 432 -17.56 2.01 -15.19
C ARG A 432 -18.35 3.17 -14.60
N ASP A 433 -17.76 3.92 -13.68
CA ASP A 433 -18.41 5.09 -13.09
C ASP A 433 -18.56 6.23 -14.12
N GLN A 434 -17.61 6.44 -15.04
CA GLN A 434 -17.80 7.40 -16.15
C GLN A 434 -18.92 6.99 -17.11
N ARG A 435 -19.13 5.68 -17.32
CA ARG A 435 -20.19 5.15 -18.16
C ARG A 435 -21.57 5.35 -17.56
N ALA A 436 -21.68 5.23 -16.24
CA ALA A 436 -22.93 5.33 -15.49
C ALA A 436 -23.29 6.76 -15.06
N ARG A 437 -22.62 7.80 -15.60
CA ARG A 437 -22.89 9.21 -15.27
C ARG A 437 -23.46 9.97 -16.44
N CYS A 438 -24.34 10.92 -16.15
CA CYS A 438 -24.83 11.88 -17.14
C CYS A 438 -23.66 12.71 -17.69
N PRO A 439 -23.49 12.87 -19.01
CA PRO A 439 -22.40 13.66 -19.60
C PRO A 439 -22.51 15.16 -19.34
N ILE A 440 -23.68 15.65 -18.89
CA ILE A 440 -23.94 17.08 -18.63
C ILE A 440 -23.76 17.42 -17.14
N CYS A 441 -24.58 16.85 -16.24
CA CYS A 441 -24.49 17.16 -14.81
C CYS A 441 -23.42 16.34 -14.06
N LEU A 442 -22.91 15.24 -14.64
CA LEU A 442 -21.98 14.29 -14.01
C LEU A 442 -22.54 13.56 -12.77
N CYS A 443 -23.85 13.62 -12.56
CA CYS A 443 -24.53 12.81 -11.55
C CYS A 443 -24.62 11.35 -11.99
N GLN A 444 -24.48 10.43 -11.03
CA GLN A 444 -24.61 9.00 -11.27
C GLN A 444 -26.07 8.61 -11.54
N LEU A 445 -26.28 7.80 -12.59
CA LEU A 445 -27.58 7.27 -12.99
C LEU A 445 -27.84 5.98 -12.20
N THR A 446 -28.96 5.91 -11.47
CA THR A 446 -29.23 4.81 -10.52
C THR A 446 -30.62 4.20 -10.65
N HIS A 447 -31.45 4.69 -11.57
CA HIS A 447 -32.82 4.21 -11.77
C HIS A 447 -32.88 3.43 -13.10
N PRO A 448 -32.55 2.12 -13.09
CA PRO A 448 -32.67 1.28 -14.27
C PRO A 448 -34.14 0.92 -14.51
N ALA A 449 -34.65 1.25 -15.70
CA ALA A 449 -35.90 0.74 -16.23
C ALA A 449 -35.57 -0.30 -17.29
N ARG A 450 -36.06 -1.54 -17.13
CA ARG A 450 -35.91 -2.55 -18.18
C ARG A 450 -37.05 -2.41 -19.17
N ILE A 451 -36.71 -2.38 -20.45
CA ILE A 451 -37.68 -2.33 -21.54
C ILE A 451 -37.55 -3.61 -22.37
N GLY A 452 -38.68 -4.33 -22.42
CA GLY A 452 -38.94 -5.52 -23.21
C GLY A 452 -38.56 -6.86 -22.58
N GLU A 453 -38.70 -7.93 -23.37
CA GLU A 453 -38.57 -9.32 -22.93
C GLU A 453 -37.24 -9.91 -23.41
N ALA A 454 -36.54 -10.62 -22.53
CA ALA A 454 -35.25 -11.27 -22.83
C ALA A 454 -35.31 -12.33 -23.94
N SER A 455 -36.51 -12.81 -24.30
CA SER A 455 -36.75 -13.77 -25.38
C SER A 455 -36.87 -13.11 -26.77
N ARG A 456 -37.01 -11.78 -26.86
CA ARG A 456 -37.31 -11.07 -28.12
C ARG A 456 -36.16 -10.19 -28.62
N ASN A 457 -34.91 -10.66 -28.54
CA ASN A 457 -33.72 -9.83 -28.82
C ASN A 457 -33.50 -9.42 -30.30
N PHE A 458 -34.12 -10.09 -31.27
CA PHE A 458 -33.85 -9.87 -32.71
C PHE A 458 -34.63 -8.70 -33.32
N LEU A 459 -35.86 -8.46 -32.87
CA LEU A 459 -36.74 -7.39 -33.38
C LEU A 459 -37.37 -6.52 -32.29
N ALA A 460 -37.26 -6.90 -31.01
CA ALA A 460 -37.76 -6.10 -29.89
C ALA A 460 -36.61 -5.50 -29.07
N TRP A 461 -36.93 -4.43 -28.36
CA TRP A 461 -36.00 -3.82 -27.41
C TRP A 461 -35.82 -4.75 -26.22
N ASN A 462 -34.59 -5.14 -25.92
CA ASN A 462 -34.22 -5.70 -24.61
C ASN A 462 -33.05 -4.89 -24.05
N VAL A 463 -33.38 -3.81 -23.37
CA VAL A 463 -32.44 -2.76 -22.97
C VAL A 463 -32.75 -2.33 -21.54
N THR A 464 -31.70 -1.99 -20.80
CA THR A 464 -31.83 -1.23 -19.56
C THR A 464 -31.63 0.25 -19.87
N GLU A 465 -32.65 1.06 -19.59
CA GLU A 465 -32.60 2.52 -19.72
C GLU A 465 -32.35 3.16 -18.35
N LEU A 466 -31.45 4.13 -18.30
CA LEU A 466 -31.22 4.93 -17.09
C LEU A 466 -31.42 6.41 -17.40
N ILE A 467 -32.40 7.03 -16.74
CA ILE A 467 -32.78 8.43 -16.96
C ILE A 467 -32.03 9.36 -16.01
N CYS A 468 -31.59 10.52 -16.50
CA CYS A 468 -31.05 11.58 -15.66
C CYS A 468 -32.17 12.29 -14.89
N ALA A 469 -32.02 12.42 -13.57
CA ALA A 469 -33.01 13.09 -12.72
C ALA A 469 -33.23 14.58 -13.08
N ASP A 470 -32.23 15.24 -13.67
CA ASP A 470 -32.35 16.63 -14.15
C ASP A 470 -32.91 16.73 -15.59
N GLY A 471 -33.31 15.61 -16.20
CA GLY A 471 -33.91 15.60 -17.54
C GLY A 471 -32.92 15.80 -18.70
N HIS A 472 -31.61 15.67 -18.47
CA HIS A 472 -30.58 15.86 -19.52
C HIS A 472 -30.59 14.81 -20.64
N GLY A 473 -31.19 13.65 -20.40
CA GLY A 473 -31.16 12.53 -21.32
C GLY A 473 -31.26 11.18 -20.61
N LEU A 474 -31.09 10.13 -21.41
CA LEU A 474 -31.23 8.75 -21.03
C LEU A 474 -30.09 7.90 -21.61
N LEU A 475 -29.58 6.98 -20.79
CA LEU A 475 -28.52 6.05 -21.16
C LEU A 475 -29.14 4.70 -21.49
N HIS A 476 -28.95 4.23 -22.72
CA HIS A 476 -29.34 2.89 -23.15
C HIS A 476 -28.18 1.93 -22.96
N VAL A 477 -28.40 0.87 -22.19
CA VAL A 477 -27.44 -0.22 -21.96
C VAL A 477 -28.03 -1.52 -22.52
N PRO A 478 -27.47 -2.07 -23.61
CA PRO A 478 -27.96 -3.33 -24.17
C PRO A 478 -27.69 -4.49 -23.19
N GLU A 479 -28.66 -5.38 -23.00
CA GLU A 479 -28.45 -6.58 -22.16
C GLU A 479 -27.56 -7.61 -22.87
N THR A 480 -27.62 -7.69 -24.20
CA THR A 480 -26.78 -8.59 -25.01
C THR A 480 -26.08 -7.84 -26.15
N PRO A 481 -24.84 -8.21 -26.49
CA PRO A 481 -24.08 -7.54 -27.57
C PRO A 481 -24.66 -7.79 -28.98
N THR A 482 -25.59 -8.73 -29.13
CA THR A 482 -26.29 -9.06 -30.38
C THR A 482 -27.56 -8.24 -30.61
N CYS A 483 -27.95 -7.38 -29.67
CA CYS A 483 -29.04 -6.42 -29.89
C CYS A 483 -28.66 -5.40 -30.98
N TRP A 484 -29.65 -4.64 -31.47
CA TRP A 484 -29.51 -3.61 -32.52
C TRP A 484 -28.28 -2.69 -32.34
N PHE A 485 -27.84 -2.43 -31.09
CA PHE A 485 -26.58 -1.76 -30.81
C PHE A 485 -25.70 -2.59 -29.86
N ALA A 486 -24.41 -2.74 -30.21
CA ALA A 486 -23.45 -3.52 -29.43
C ALA A 486 -22.82 -2.75 -28.25
N THR A 487 -22.98 -1.42 -28.21
CA THR A 487 -22.42 -0.56 -27.16
C THR A 487 -23.48 0.32 -26.51
N GLN A 488 -23.23 0.74 -25.27
CA GLN A 488 -24.12 1.67 -24.58
C GLN A 488 -24.16 3.02 -25.31
N ARG A 489 -25.33 3.67 -25.33
CA ARG A 489 -25.55 4.90 -26.08
C ARG A 489 -26.32 5.93 -25.25
N TRP A 490 -25.89 7.18 -25.34
CA TRP A 490 -26.61 8.31 -24.74
C TRP A 490 -27.61 8.89 -25.73
N LEU A 491 -28.84 9.10 -25.29
CA LEU A 491 -29.90 9.77 -26.05
C LEU A 491 -30.32 11.03 -25.30
N TYR A 492 -30.41 12.14 -26.04
CA TYR A 492 -30.92 13.39 -25.49
C TYR A 492 -32.43 13.36 -25.52
N LEU A 493 -33.05 13.79 -24.43
CA LEU A 493 -34.49 14.01 -24.38
C LEU A 493 -34.83 15.21 -25.27
N ASP A 494 -35.87 15.08 -26.08
CA ASP A 494 -36.38 16.18 -26.89
C ASP A 494 -37.17 17.18 -26.02
N ALA A 495 -37.55 18.31 -26.63
CA ALA A 495 -38.23 19.39 -25.91
C ALA A 495 -39.59 18.99 -25.31
N SER A 496 -40.24 17.93 -25.83
CA SER A 496 -41.56 17.48 -25.34
C SER A 496 -41.48 16.89 -23.92
N TRP A 497 -40.31 16.41 -23.51
CA TRP A 497 -40.08 15.84 -22.17
C TRP A 497 -39.76 16.90 -21.11
N SER A 498 -39.54 18.16 -21.51
CA SER A 498 -39.09 19.22 -20.61
C SER A 498 -40.09 19.56 -19.49
N SER A 499 -41.37 19.29 -19.68
CA SER A 499 -42.42 19.52 -18.68
C SER A 499 -42.38 18.52 -17.52
N LEU A 500 -41.75 17.37 -17.70
CA LEU A 500 -41.66 16.31 -16.69
C LEU A 500 -40.51 16.52 -15.70
N PHE A 501 -39.58 17.42 -16.02
CA PHE A 501 -38.41 17.70 -15.19
C PHE A 501 -38.43 19.14 -14.71
N VAL A 502 -38.49 19.34 -13.39
CA VAL A 502 -38.32 20.66 -12.79
C VAL A 502 -36.86 21.05 -12.96
N LYS A 503 -36.59 22.10 -13.75
CA LYS A 503 -35.24 22.67 -13.85
C LYS A 503 -34.80 23.13 -12.46
N SER A 504 -33.77 22.51 -11.91
CA SER A 504 -33.03 23.08 -10.80
C SER A 504 -32.32 24.34 -11.33
N ILE A 505 -32.74 25.50 -10.83
CA ILE A 505 -32.15 26.82 -11.13
C ILE A 505 -30.75 26.88 -10.54
#